data_AF-A0A9W8DYS0-F1
#
_entry.id   AF-A0A9W8DYS0-F1
#
_cell.length_a   1.000
_cell.length_b   1.000
_cell.length_c   1.000
_cell.angle_alpha   90.00
_cell.angle_beta   90.00
_cell.angle_gamma   90.00
#
_symmetry.space_group_name_H-M   'P 1'
#
loop_
_entity.id
_entity.type
_entity.pdbx_description
1 polymer ?
#
loop_
_entity_poly.entity_id
_entity_poly.type
_entity_poly.pdbx_seq_one_letter_code
_entity_poly.pdbx_strand_id
1 'polypeptide(L)'
;MNTDALSALLHHLGVAADHAADLPEPSVIGTEGEVASPTYVFWPVWAASNLEVRATLEALRIPAAANHSSVRTVPVWTLTIRLDPHHYVVQLRQSDLALVAVWDYARPACYLVYPWPLTNPDEGPRQLVCDPWHPDASPLGWHRTNDTFVYLDTQGNNVRAQLYSPDRQSGSEVLIRPQGTGPDHSTFAFPLDLSQEPTAYGEASVTQLFYHTNMMHDLLYGYGFDEPAGNFQTNNFGRGGLGNDALVAYAQNPDRFNNAYFNTPPDGEAPTMWMFLFNLTTPHRDDTLDRTVVVHEYTHGLTARLTGGPANTFCLLFGESAGLGEGWSDFVAAILQVRDVGNGTNSTGIPYPPIAIGAYVSGKPGGLRLHPFSTDRTVNPVTYSWLNRPEYFEIHAAGEVWASLLYEVFWNLVDRHGFDADWWNHGGHEKGSPSQGNVLALQLVVDGLKLQPCFPTFLTARDAIIHAEDLRTHGTNRCEVWRGFAKRGLGLAANYSQGMYTDDFTVPTGC
;
A
#
# COMPACT_ATOMS: atom_id res chain seq x y z
N MET A 1 10.49 -4.04 42.05
CA MET A 1 9.04 -3.82 42.00
C MET A 1 8.47 -4.08 43.39
N ASN A 2 7.56 -3.24 43.89
CA ASN A 2 6.70 -3.67 45.00
C ASN A 2 5.75 -4.74 44.44
N THR A 3 5.60 -5.87 45.12
CA THR A 3 4.82 -7.05 44.70
C THR A 3 3.39 -6.70 44.28
N ASP A 4 2.83 -5.66 44.88
CA ASP A 4 1.44 -5.24 44.68
C ASP A 4 1.17 -4.62 43.30
N ALA A 5 2.17 -3.96 42.69
CA ALA A 5 1.99 -3.27 41.41
C ALA A 5 2.04 -4.23 40.21
N LEU A 6 2.92 -5.24 40.27
CA LEU A 6 2.96 -6.30 39.26
C LEU A 6 1.71 -7.18 39.35
N SER A 7 1.24 -7.46 40.56
CA SER A 7 0.01 -8.20 40.81
C SER A 7 -1.22 -7.46 40.27
N ALA A 8 -1.29 -6.13 40.43
CA ALA A 8 -2.36 -5.31 39.86
C ALA A 8 -2.35 -5.29 38.31
N LEU A 9 -1.17 -5.22 37.67
CA LEU A 9 -1.02 -5.27 36.21
C LEU A 9 -1.45 -6.64 35.66
N LEU A 10 -0.99 -7.73 36.28
CA LEU A 10 -1.35 -9.10 35.88
C LEU A 10 -2.85 -9.38 36.09
N HIS A 11 -3.45 -8.84 37.14
CA HIS A 11 -4.89 -8.90 37.37
C HIS A 11 -5.69 -8.09 36.33
N HIS A 12 -5.16 -6.96 35.84
CA HIS A 12 -5.77 -6.18 34.76
C HIS A 12 -5.68 -6.90 33.41
N LEU A 13 -4.67 -7.73 33.22
CA LEU A 13 -4.44 -8.57 32.04
C LEU A 13 -5.11 -9.97 32.13
N GLY A 14 -5.86 -10.25 33.20
CA GLY A 14 -6.63 -11.49 33.36
C GLY A 14 -5.84 -12.72 33.80
N VAL A 15 -4.65 -12.55 34.37
CA VAL A 15 -3.76 -13.65 34.82
C VAL A 15 -3.93 -13.86 36.33
N ALA A 16 -4.38 -15.04 36.75
CA ALA A 16 -4.56 -15.38 38.17
C ALA A 16 -3.20 -15.62 38.86
N ALA A 17 -2.95 -14.89 39.95
CA ALA A 17 -1.70 -14.97 40.71
C ALA A 17 -1.84 -15.94 41.89
N ASP A 18 -1.44 -17.20 41.69
CA ASP A 18 -1.23 -18.12 42.81
C ASP A 18 0.26 -18.19 43.16
N HIS A 19 0.57 -17.94 44.44
CA HIS A 19 1.88 -18.02 45.11
C HIS A 19 2.82 -16.80 45.01
N ALA A 20 2.41 -15.68 45.62
CA ALA A 20 3.32 -14.63 46.07
C ALA A 20 3.73 -14.87 47.54
N ALA A 21 4.65 -15.80 47.78
CA ALA A 21 5.37 -15.89 49.05
C ALA A 21 6.81 -16.34 48.77
N ASP A 22 7.77 -15.62 49.34
CA ASP A 22 9.24 -15.75 49.22
C ASP A 22 9.90 -15.00 48.05
N LEU A 23 10.03 -13.67 48.21
CA LEU A 23 11.09 -12.89 47.55
C LEU A 23 12.20 -12.59 48.58
N PRO A 24 13.49 -12.89 48.30
CA PRO A 24 14.58 -12.48 49.17
C PRO A 24 14.83 -10.96 49.07
N GLU A 25 15.17 -10.33 50.20
CA GLU A 25 15.49 -8.89 50.25
C GLU A 25 16.78 -8.56 49.47
N PRO A 26 16.82 -7.41 48.77
CA PRO A 26 18.00 -7.01 48.01
C PRO A 26 19.14 -6.55 48.94
N SER A 27 20.27 -7.26 48.88
CA SER A 27 21.54 -6.82 49.46
C SER A 27 22.24 -5.81 48.56
N VAL A 28 22.60 -4.65 49.10
CA VAL A 28 23.44 -3.63 48.44
C VAL A 28 24.90 -4.10 48.43
N ILE A 29 25.53 -4.17 47.25
CA ILE A 29 26.99 -4.28 47.10
C ILE A 29 27.43 -3.29 46.02
N GLY A 30 28.28 -2.32 46.39
CA GLY A 30 29.07 -1.50 45.47
C GLY A 30 28.93 0.01 45.65
N THR A 31 29.97 0.64 46.21
CA THR A 31 30.17 2.10 46.32
C THR A 31 30.66 2.72 45.00
N GLU A 32 30.48 4.04 44.89
CA GLU A 32 30.81 4.93 43.77
C GLU A 32 32.03 4.54 42.91
N GLY A 33 31.80 4.56 41.59
CA GLY A 33 32.86 4.75 40.59
C GLY A 33 33.33 3.50 39.86
N GLU A 34 32.48 2.90 39.01
CA GLU A 34 32.90 2.26 37.75
C GLU A 34 31.66 1.85 36.94
N VAL A 35 31.68 2.14 35.64
CA VAL A 35 30.65 1.70 34.69
C VAL A 35 30.80 0.19 34.52
N ALA A 36 30.01 -0.57 35.26
CA ALA A 36 29.68 -1.94 34.94
C ALA A 36 28.16 -2.05 34.97
N SER A 37 27.54 -2.21 33.80
CA SER A 37 26.11 -2.49 33.66
C SER A 37 25.74 -3.65 34.57
N PRO A 38 24.96 -3.47 35.64
CA PRO A 38 24.48 -4.61 36.38
C PRO A 38 23.26 -5.12 35.64
N THR A 39 23.46 -6.08 34.74
CA THR A 39 22.37 -6.88 34.19
C THR A 39 21.81 -7.72 35.34
N TYR A 40 20.83 -7.21 36.06
CA TYR A 40 20.12 -8.00 37.05
C TYR A 40 19.11 -8.90 36.33
N VAL A 41 19.48 -10.17 36.12
CA VAL A 41 18.55 -11.20 35.67
C VAL A 41 17.76 -11.66 36.88
N PHE A 42 16.50 -11.22 36.99
CA PHE A 42 15.55 -11.76 37.96
C PHE A 42 14.71 -12.85 37.27
N TRP A 43 14.82 -14.09 37.74
CA TRP A 43 13.94 -15.19 37.35
C TRP A 43 12.74 -15.24 38.30
N PRO A 44 11.56 -14.87 37.81
CA PRO A 44 10.40 -15.72 38.00
C PRO A 44 9.81 -16.03 36.63
N VAL A 45 10.02 -17.27 36.14
CA VAL A 45 9.24 -17.78 35.02
C VAL A 45 7.82 -17.97 35.53
N TRP A 46 6.90 -17.09 35.14
CA TRP A 46 5.47 -17.34 35.29
C TRP A 46 5.03 -18.25 34.16
N ALA A 47 5.33 -19.55 34.25
CA ALA A 47 4.86 -20.52 33.26
C ALA A 47 3.38 -20.85 33.49
N ALA A 48 2.48 -19.97 33.03
CA ALA A 48 1.22 -20.44 32.46
C ALA A 48 1.50 -20.84 31.01
N SER A 49 0.77 -21.81 30.44
CA SER A 49 1.15 -22.48 29.20
C SER A 49 1.48 -21.57 27.99
N ASN A 50 1.05 -20.30 27.99
CA ASN A 50 1.22 -19.36 26.88
C ASN A 50 1.71 -17.93 27.27
N LEU A 51 2.31 -17.71 28.44
CA LEU A 51 2.76 -16.37 28.87
C LEU A 51 4.21 -16.39 29.41
N GLU A 52 5.11 -15.58 28.85
CA GLU A 52 6.45 -15.30 29.41
C GLU A 52 6.61 -13.80 29.57
N VAL A 53 6.94 -13.32 30.78
CA VAL A 53 7.21 -11.90 31.04
C VAL A 53 8.65 -11.73 31.52
N ARG A 54 9.44 -10.91 30.82
CA ARG A 54 10.77 -10.47 31.24
C ARG A 54 10.75 -8.98 31.53
N ALA A 55 11.39 -8.56 32.62
CA ALA A 55 11.48 -7.15 32.98
C ALA A 55 12.95 -6.74 33.12
N THR A 56 13.35 -5.69 32.41
CA THR A 56 14.66 -5.02 32.55
C THR A 56 14.45 -3.56 32.95
N LEU A 57 15.38 -3.01 33.74
CA LEU A 57 15.41 -1.58 34.03
C LEU A 57 16.45 -0.94 33.11
N GLU A 58 16.01 0.00 32.28
CA GLU A 58 16.80 0.63 31.23
C GLU A 58 16.68 2.15 31.30
N ALA A 59 17.59 2.84 30.61
CA ALA A 59 17.62 4.30 30.55
C ALA A 59 17.31 4.75 29.11
N LEU A 60 16.08 5.20 28.87
CA LEU A 60 15.61 5.60 27.54
C LEU A 60 15.96 7.06 27.25
N ARG A 61 16.55 7.32 26.10
CA ARG A 61 16.82 8.68 25.60
C ARG A 61 15.62 9.17 24.80
N ILE A 62 14.88 10.13 25.34
CA ILE A 62 13.72 10.73 24.66
C ILE A 62 13.95 12.22 24.37
N PRO A 63 13.46 12.74 23.23
CA PRO A 63 13.49 14.16 22.95
C PRO A 63 12.72 14.94 24.01
N ALA A 64 13.30 16.03 24.53
CA ALA A 64 12.56 16.95 25.38
C ALA A 64 11.57 17.72 24.50
N ALA A 65 10.29 17.72 24.89
CA ALA A 65 9.15 18.26 24.13
C ALA A 65 9.24 19.75 23.76
N ALA A 66 10.28 20.47 24.19
CA ALA A 66 10.39 21.91 24.05
C ALA A 66 11.36 22.38 22.95
N ASN A 67 12.18 21.53 22.31
CA ASN A 67 13.02 22.03 21.19
C ASN A 67 13.75 20.99 20.29
N HIS A 68 13.41 19.70 20.33
CA HIS A 68 14.01 18.61 19.51
C HIS A 68 15.56 18.47 19.50
N SER A 69 16.28 19.36 20.19
CA SER A 69 17.74 19.47 20.24
C SER A 69 18.33 19.05 21.59
N SER A 70 17.49 18.79 22.59
CA SER A 70 17.90 18.24 23.88
C SER A 70 17.26 16.87 24.11
N VAL A 71 18.11 15.91 24.48
CA VAL A 71 17.73 14.54 24.81
C VAL A 71 17.74 14.40 26.32
N ARG A 72 16.62 13.99 26.91
CA ARG A 72 16.57 13.63 28.33
C ARG A 72 16.59 12.12 28.48
N THR A 73 17.33 11.64 29.47
CA THR A 73 17.33 10.22 29.83
C THR A 73 16.24 9.99 30.87
N VAL A 74 15.31 9.09 30.57
CA VAL A 74 14.24 8.68 31.48
C VAL A 74 14.46 7.21 31.83
N PRO A 75 14.57 6.85 33.11
CA PRO A 75 14.62 5.45 33.48
C PRO A 75 13.25 4.80 33.26
N VAL A 76 13.25 3.65 32.61
CA VAL A 76 12.05 2.90 32.24
C VAL A 76 12.20 1.43 32.63
N TRP A 77 11.10 0.82 33.07
CA TRP A 77 10.94 -0.63 33.05
C TRP A 77 10.58 -1.04 31.64
N THR A 78 11.40 -1.87 31.01
CA THR A 78 11.12 -2.54 29.73
C THR A 78 10.58 -3.94 30.05
N LEU A 79 9.32 -4.19 29.72
CA LEU A 79 8.65 -5.47 29.87
C LEU A 79 8.56 -6.15 28.51
N THR A 80 9.25 -7.28 28.32
CA THR A 80 9.00 -8.17 27.18
C THR A 80 7.94 -9.18 27.59
N ILE A 81 6.77 -9.13 26.95
CA ILE A 81 5.62 -10.00 27.23
C ILE A 81 5.41 -10.87 26.00
N ARG A 82 5.75 -12.15 26.10
CA ARG A 82 5.41 -13.15 25.09
C ARG A 82 4.04 -13.72 25.39
N LEU A 83 3.11 -13.43 24.50
CA LEU A 83 1.75 -13.95 24.48
C LEU A 83 1.57 -14.59 23.11
N ASP A 84 1.99 -15.84 22.91
CA ASP A 84 1.94 -16.46 21.58
C ASP A 84 0.56 -16.20 20.94
N PRO A 85 0.49 -15.51 19.79
CA PRO A 85 1.57 -15.22 18.84
C PRO A 85 2.34 -13.89 18.96
N HIS A 86 1.92 -13.02 19.86
CA HIS A 86 2.41 -11.66 20.08
C HIS A 86 3.62 -11.62 21.01
N HIS A 87 4.48 -10.64 20.77
CA HIS A 87 5.59 -10.32 21.65
C HIS A 87 5.50 -8.84 21.95
N TYR A 88 4.89 -8.46 23.06
CA TYR A 88 4.85 -7.06 23.43
C TYR A 88 6.16 -6.61 24.05
N VAL A 89 6.64 -5.42 23.69
CA VAL A 89 7.58 -4.68 24.52
C VAL A 89 6.86 -3.45 25.06
N VAL A 90 6.70 -3.41 26.37
CA VAL A 90 6.03 -2.32 27.08
C VAL A 90 7.06 -1.57 27.89
N GLN A 91 7.22 -0.27 27.63
CA GLN A 91 8.08 0.60 28.41
C GLN A 91 7.23 1.46 29.35
N LEU A 92 7.50 1.34 30.65
CA LEU A 92 6.84 2.10 31.71
C LEU A 92 7.86 2.99 32.41
N ARG A 93 7.55 4.26 32.62
CA ARG A 93 8.43 5.17 33.35
C ARG A 93 8.63 4.66 34.77
N GLN A 94 9.89 4.60 35.24
CA GLN A 94 10.21 4.01 36.54
C GLN A 94 9.50 4.71 37.71
N SER A 95 9.30 6.03 37.63
CA SER A 95 8.81 6.85 38.75
C SER A 95 7.33 6.70 39.06
N ASP A 96 6.49 6.52 38.04
CA ASP A 96 5.03 6.58 38.13
C ASP A 96 4.32 5.47 37.33
N LEU A 97 5.08 4.59 36.68
CA LEU A 97 4.61 3.56 35.77
C LEU A 97 3.76 4.11 34.61
N ALA A 98 3.89 5.40 34.28
CA ALA A 98 3.23 5.96 33.11
C ALA A 98 3.74 5.26 31.85
N LEU A 99 2.81 4.87 30.97
CA LEU A 99 3.13 4.28 29.68
C LEU A 99 4.01 5.24 28.87
N VAL A 100 5.19 4.77 28.48
CA VAL A 100 6.11 5.50 27.61
C VAL A 100 5.95 5.03 26.17
N ALA A 101 5.91 3.73 25.95
CA ALA A 101 5.71 3.11 24.64
C ALA A 101 5.22 1.66 24.78
N VAL A 102 4.54 1.17 23.75
CA VAL A 102 4.18 -0.24 23.56
C VAL A 102 4.49 -0.62 22.11
N TRP A 103 5.15 -1.75 21.92
CA TRP A 103 5.33 -2.40 20.64
C TRP A 103 4.77 -3.80 20.71
N ASP A 104 4.24 -4.30 19.60
CA ASP A 104 3.86 -5.70 19.42
C ASP A 104 4.71 -6.28 18.29
N TYR A 105 5.63 -7.17 18.63
CA TYR A 105 6.36 -8.01 17.70
C TYR A 105 5.47 -9.23 17.36
N ALA A 106 4.46 -9.03 16.50
CA ALA A 106 4.04 -10.12 15.64
C ALA A 106 5.31 -10.65 14.94
N ARG A 107 5.52 -11.98 14.86
CA ARG A 107 6.79 -12.58 14.38
C ARG A 107 7.40 -11.75 13.22
N PRO A 108 8.60 -11.18 13.40
CA PRO A 108 9.13 -10.26 12.42
C PRO A 108 9.35 -10.98 11.10
N ALA A 109 8.94 -10.42 9.97
CA ALA A 109 9.20 -10.98 8.65
C ALA A 109 9.92 -9.97 7.77
N CYS A 110 10.94 -10.43 7.05
CA CYS A 110 11.82 -9.59 6.25
C CYS A 110 11.83 -10.03 4.78
N TYR A 111 11.84 -9.07 3.86
CA TYR A 111 11.78 -9.30 2.41
C TYR A 111 12.91 -8.56 1.70
N LEU A 112 13.70 -9.26 0.87
CA LEU A 112 14.72 -8.64 0.02
C LEU A 112 14.10 -8.22 -1.32
N VAL A 113 13.71 -6.96 -1.42
CA VAL A 113 12.85 -6.42 -2.50
C VAL A 113 13.37 -5.08 -2.99
N TYR A 114 12.84 -4.57 -4.09
CA TYR A 114 12.88 -3.14 -4.43
C TYR A 114 11.79 -2.44 -3.62
N PRO A 115 12.13 -1.77 -2.51
CA PRO A 115 11.13 -1.21 -1.61
C PRO A 115 10.55 0.08 -2.20
N TRP A 116 9.40 0.51 -1.68
CA TRP A 116 8.96 1.89 -1.94
C TRP A 116 10.02 2.88 -1.39
N PRO A 117 10.37 3.93 -2.15
CA PRO A 117 9.63 4.41 -3.31
C PRO A 117 10.11 3.85 -4.67
N LEU A 118 11.12 2.98 -4.74
CA LEU A 118 11.65 2.45 -6.00
C LEU A 118 10.54 1.81 -6.85
N THR A 119 10.49 2.16 -8.14
CA THR A 119 9.51 1.58 -9.07
C THR A 119 10.01 0.32 -9.72
N ASN A 120 11.31 0.21 -9.98
CA ASN A 120 11.89 -0.91 -10.73
C ASN A 120 13.41 -1.00 -10.50
N PRO A 121 14.08 -2.04 -11.03
CA PRO A 121 15.50 -2.26 -10.82
C PRO A 121 16.46 -1.18 -11.36
N ASP A 122 16.03 -0.39 -12.35
CA ASP A 122 16.89 0.65 -12.94
C ASP A 122 17.07 1.86 -12.00
N GLU A 123 16.29 1.95 -10.91
CA GLU A 123 16.31 3.07 -9.97
C GLU A 123 17.17 2.84 -8.71
N GLY A 124 17.58 1.60 -8.43
CA GLY A 124 18.38 1.31 -7.24
C GLY A 124 18.42 -0.16 -6.84
N PRO A 125 19.28 -0.50 -5.86
CA PRO A 125 19.42 -1.87 -5.40
C PRO A 125 18.22 -2.31 -4.55
N ARG A 126 18.02 -3.63 -4.47
CA ARG A 126 17.12 -4.23 -3.48
C ARG A 126 17.60 -3.96 -2.05
N GLN A 127 16.65 -3.90 -1.12
CA GLN A 127 16.87 -3.71 0.29
C GLN A 127 16.11 -4.76 1.09
N LEU A 128 16.65 -5.16 2.24
CA LEU A 128 15.95 -6.02 3.18
C LEU A 128 15.02 -5.15 4.03
N VAL A 129 13.72 -5.30 3.83
CA VAL A 129 12.68 -4.58 4.58
C VAL A 129 12.00 -5.53 5.54
N CYS A 130 11.98 -5.20 6.82
CA CYS A 130 11.33 -5.98 7.86
C CYS A 130 10.07 -5.28 8.36
N ASP A 131 9.06 -6.08 8.66
CA ASP A 131 7.76 -5.67 9.23
C ASP A 131 7.10 -4.49 8.47
N PRO A 132 6.99 -4.56 7.12
CA PRO A 132 6.50 -3.45 6.31
C PRO A 132 4.99 -3.18 6.42
N TRP A 133 4.23 -4.02 7.11
CA TRP A 133 2.77 -3.94 7.14
C TRP A 133 2.26 -2.73 7.92
N HIS A 134 1.15 -2.16 7.44
CA HIS A 134 0.46 -1.12 8.20
C HIS A 134 -0.48 -1.76 9.24
N PRO A 135 -0.37 -1.43 10.54
CA PRO A 135 -1.09 -2.14 11.60
C PRO A 135 -2.61 -2.00 11.53
N ASP A 136 -3.14 -0.91 10.96
CA ASP A 136 -4.59 -0.72 10.83
C ASP A 136 -5.20 -1.61 9.73
N ALA A 137 -4.46 -1.82 8.63
CA ALA A 137 -4.89 -2.57 7.47
C ALA A 137 -4.56 -4.07 7.60
N SER A 138 -3.37 -4.37 8.12
CA SER A 138 -2.84 -5.71 8.31
C SER A 138 -2.50 -5.95 9.80
N PRO A 139 -3.51 -6.02 10.70
CA PRO A 139 -3.30 -6.11 12.16
C PRO A 139 -2.57 -7.38 12.61
N LEU A 140 -2.55 -8.42 11.77
CA LEU A 140 -1.84 -9.68 12.03
C LEU A 140 -0.54 -9.80 11.21
N GLY A 141 -0.12 -8.73 10.55
CA GLY A 141 0.90 -8.76 9.51
C GLY A 141 0.45 -9.52 8.26
N TRP A 142 1.38 -9.77 7.33
CA TRP A 142 1.05 -10.31 6.01
C TRP A 142 1.01 -11.84 5.92
N HIS A 143 1.44 -12.57 6.97
CA HIS A 143 1.56 -14.04 6.97
C HIS A 143 0.53 -14.75 7.83
N ARG A 144 -0.61 -14.12 8.11
CA ARG A 144 -1.66 -14.67 8.97
C ARG A 144 -3.03 -14.34 8.44
N THR A 145 -4.01 -15.18 8.77
CA THR A 145 -5.45 -14.93 8.59
C THR A 145 -6.21 -14.93 9.93
N ASN A 146 -5.56 -15.45 10.98
CA ASN A 146 -6.04 -15.51 12.35
C ASN A 146 -4.84 -15.58 13.32
N ASP A 147 -5.11 -15.51 14.61
CA ASP A 147 -4.07 -15.44 15.64
C ASP A 147 -3.36 -16.78 15.90
N THR A 148 -3.93 -17.89 15.43
CA THR A 148 -3.47 -19.24 15.78
C THR A 148 -2.49 -19.84 14.78
N PHE A 149 -2.51 -19.38 13.52
CA PHE A 149 -1.74 -19.97 12.44
C PHE A 149 -0.88 -18.93 11.71
N VAL A 150 0.36 -19.33 11.39
CA VAL A 150 1.32 -18.53 10.62
C VAL A 150 1.67 -19.29 9.35
N TYR A 151 1.50 -18.63 8.22
CA TYR A 151 2.00 -19.10 6.94
C TYR A 151 3.51 -18.87 6.87
N LEU A 152 4.25 -19.91 6.47
CA LEU A 152 5.71 -19.84 6.31
C LEU A 152 6.12 -19.51 4.88
N ASP A 153 5.14 -19.31 4.00
CA ASP A 153 5.27 -18.98 2.59
C ASP A 153 4.56 -17.66 2.26
N THR A 154 4.64 -17.21 1.00
CA THR A 154 4.07 -15.94 0.50
C THR A 154 2.55 -15.94 0.41
N GLN A 155 1.88 -16.12 1.55
CA GLN A 155 0.43 -16.02 1.70
C GLN A 155 0.03 -15.50 3.08
N GLY A 156 -1.15 -14.87 3.14
CA GLY A 156 -1.82 -14.49 4.38
C GLY A 156 -3.19 -13.88 4.10
N ASN A 157 -3.58 -12.88 4.90
CA ASN A 157 -4.94 -12.34 4.83
C ASN A 157 -5.26 -11.66 3.50
N ASN A 158 -4.30 -10.93 2.93
CA ASN A 158 -4.56 -10.01 1.83
C ASN A 158 -4.32 -10.66 0.46
N VAL A 159 -3.30 -11.52 0.38
CA VAL A 159 -2.81 -12.10 -0.88
C VAL A 159 -2.19 -13.47 -0.67
N ARG A 160 -2.26 -14.31 -1.71
CA ARG A 160 -1.51 -15.55 -1.91
C ARG A 160 -0.73 -15.41 -3.22
N ALA A 161 0.57 -15.18 -3.12
CA ALA A 161 1.44 -14.99 -4.28
C ALA A 161 2.23 -16.27 -4.57
N GLN A 162 2.29 -16.69 -5.83
CA GLN A 162 2.94 -17.94 -6.27
C GLN A 162 3.45 -17.83 -7.70
N LEU A 163 4.37 -18.71 -8.11
CA LEU A 163 4.68 -18.88 -9.53
C LEU A 163 3.51 -19.54 -10.24
N TYR A 164 3.32 -19.19 -11.50
CA TYR A 164 2.43 -19.93 -12.38
C TYR A 164 2.89 -21.39 -12.55
N SER A 165 1.93 -22.31 -12.54
CA SER A 165 2.13 -23.72 -12.90
C SER A 165 1.06 -24.16 -13.90
N PRO A 166 1.44 -24.76 -15.06
CA PRO A 166 0.50 -25.19 -16.09
C PRO A 166 -0.35 -26.41 -15.69
N ASP A 167 -0.02 -27.12 -14.60
CA ASP A 167 -0.73 -28.33 -14.13
C ASP A 167 -2.10 -28.07 -13.46
N ARG A 168 -2.74 -26.94 -13.78
CA ARG A 168 -4.06 -26.50 -13.28
C ARG A 168 -5.20 -27.50 -13.51
N GLN A 169 -5.03 -28.46 -14.44
CA GLN A 169 -6.09 -29.38 -14.86
C GLN A 169 -6.25 -30.63 -13.98
N SER A 170 -5.33 -30.93 -13.05
CA SER A 170 -5.33 -32.22 -12.33
C SER A 170 -5.90 -32.18 -10.89
N GLY A 171 -6.32 -31.01 -10.39
CA GLY A 171 -6.80 -30.87 -9.01
C GLY A 171 -5.70 -31.01 -7.93
N SER A 172 -4.45 -31.23 -8.32
CA SER A 172 -3.26 -31.10 -7.49
C SER A 172 -2.40 -29.95 -8.03
N GLU A 173 -2.79 -28.72 -7.72
CA GLU A 173 -1.94 -27.57 -8.03
C GLU A 173 -0.62 -27.71 -7.27
N VAL A 174 0.50 -27.86 -7.99
CA VAL A 174 1.82 -27.61 -7.39
C VAL A 174 1.96 -26.09 -7.30
N LEU A 175 1.46 -25.53 -6.21
CA LEU A 175 1.60 -24.12 -5.87
C LEU A 175 3.05 -23.88 -5.45
N ILE A 176 3.85 -23.30 -6.35
CA ILE A 176 5.25 -22.99 -6.06
C ILE A 176 5.29 -21.63 -5.35
N ARG A 177 5.23 -21.68 -4.02
CA ARG A 177 5.44 -20.52 -3.15
C ARG A 177 6.78 -20.64 -2.44
N PRO A 178 7.62 -19.59 -2.50
CA PRO A 178 8.86 -19.58 -1.73
C PRO A 178 8.56 -19.71 -0.24
N GLN A 179 9.28 -20.60 0.43
CA GLN A 179 9.25 -20.73 1.88
C GLN A 179 10.27 -19.76 2.47
N GLY A 180 9.88 -19.04 3.52
CA GLY A 180 10.80 -18.20 4.26
C GLY A 180 11.98 -19.02 4.77
N THR A 181 13.14 -18.39 4.84
CA THR A 181 14.40 -18.98 5.31
C THR A 181 14.67 -18.58 6.76
N GLY A 182 15.71 -19.19 7.35
CA GLY A 182 16.07 -18.97 8.75
C GLY A 182 15.34 -19.91 9.72
N PRO A 183 15.68 -19.86 11.03
CA PRO A 183 15.14 -20.78 12.04
C PRO A 183 13.63 -20.68 12.26
N ASP A 184 13.05 -19.54 11.91
CA ASP A 184 11.65 -19.16 12.08
C ASP A 184 10.88 -19.01 10.77
N HIS A 185 11.52 -19.29 9.63
CA HIS A 185 10.97 -19.17 8.27
C HIS A 185 10.36 -17.78 7.97
N SER A 186 11.01 -16.72 8.46
CA SER A 186 10.51 -15.35 8.35
C SER A 186 11.29 -14.47 7.37
N THR A 187 12.41 -14.98 6.84
CA THR A 187 13.28 -14.21 5.94
C THR A 187 13.13 -14.66 4.50
N PHE A 188 12.54 -13.80 3.66
CA PHE A 188 12.35 -13.98 2.22
C PHE A 188 13.43 -13.21 1.45
N ALA A 189 14.66 -13.72 1.50
CA ALA A 189 15.84 -13.07 0.92
C ALA A 189 16.45 -13.89 -0.21
N PHE A 190 15.75 -13.97 -1.34
CA PHE A 190 16.17 -14.80 -2.48
C PHE A 190 17.13 -14.07 -3.43
N PRO A 191 18.10 -14.79 -4.02
CA PRO A 191 19.02 -14.22 -5.01
C PRO A 191 18.26 -13.77 -6.27
N LEU A 192 18.76 -12.73 -6.91
CA LEU A 192 18.23 -12.21 -8.17
C LEU A 192 19.42 -11.67 -8.98
N ASP A 193 19.61 -12.23 -10.17
CA ASP A 193 20.63 -11.82 -11.14
C ASP A 193 19.93 -11.41 -12.44
N LEU A 194 19.89 -10.10 -12.70
CA LEU A 194 19.24 -9.51 -13.87
C LEU A 194 19.96 -9.81 -15.19
N SER A 195 21.14 -10.43 -15.16
CA SER A 195 21.82 -10.93 -16.36
C SER A 195 21.28 -12.28 -16.84
N GLN A 196 20.49 -12.96 -16.01
CA GLN A 196 19.86 -14.24 -16.33
C GLN A 196 18.42 -14.06 -16.81
N GLU A 197 17.88 -15.09 -17.46
CA GLU A 197 16.45 -15.17 -17.78
C GLU A 197 15.59 -15.19 -16.50
N PRO A 198 14.39 -14.58 -16.51
CA PRO A 198 13.50 -14.52 -15.36
C PRO A 198 13.22 -15.81 -14.62
N THR A 199 13.16 -16.92 -15.35
CA THR A 199 12.93 -18.25 -14.79
C THR A 199 14.03 -18.69 -13.81
N ALA A 200 15.20 -18.04 -13.80
CA ALA A 200 16.28 -18.32 -12.85
C ALA A 200 16.06 -17.70 -11.46
N TYR A 201 15.11 -16.79 -11.29
CA TYR A 201 14.89 -16.05 -10.03
C TYR A 201 13.42 -15.98 -9.58
N GLY A 202 12.64 -17.03 -9.88
CA GLY A 202 11.20 -17.09 -9.58
C GLY A 202 10.83 -16.86 -8.11
N GLU A 203 11.66 -17.27 -7.14
CA GLU A 203 11.40 -17.01 -5.71
C GLU A 203 11.50 -15.52 -5.36
N ALA A 204 12.47 -14.81 -5.95
CA ALA A 204 12.61 -13.37 -5.78
C ALA A 204 11.47 -12.60 -6.46
N SER A 205 11.03 -13.08 -7.63
CA SER A 205 9.86 -12.57 -8.36
C SER A 205 8.58 -12.67 -7.52
N VAL A 206 8.26 -13.86 -6.99
CA VAL A 206 7.08 -14.05 -6.11
C VAL A 206 7.18 -13.22 -4.84
N THR A 207 8.36 -13.12 -4.24
CA THR A 207 8.57 -12.29 -3.04
C THR A 207 8.33 -10.81 -3.33
N GLN A 208 8.79 -10.31 -4.48
CA GLN A 208 8.54 -8.93 -4.91
C GLN A 208 7.05 -8.67 -5.14
N LEU A 209 6.36 -9.59 -5.83
CA LEU A 209 4.93 -9.52 -6.08
C LEU A 209 4.12 -9.53 -4.78
N PHE A 210 4.47 -10.41 -3.84
CA PHE A 210 3.87 -10.48 -2.51
C PHE A 210 4.03 -9.16 -1.74
N TYR A 211 5.23 -8.57 -1.78
CA TYR A 211 5.50 -7.27 -1.15
C TYR A 211 4.65 -6.16 -1.78
N HIS A 212 4.69 -5.97 -3.11
CA HIS A 212 3.96 -4.87 -3.75
C HIS A 212 2.45 -4.98 -3.60
N THR A 213 1.88 -6.19 -3.71
CA THR A 213 0.43 -6.40 -3.55
C THR A 213 -0.05 -6.14 -2.13
N ASN A 214 0.72 -6.54 -1.11
CA ASN A 214 0.38 -6.18 0.28
C ASN A 214 0.55 -4.68 0.57
N MET A 215 1.59 -4.03 0.04
CA MET A 215 1.74 -2.57 0.18
C MET A 215 0.55 -1.84 -0.45
N MET A 216 0.05 -2.30 -1.60
CA MET A 216 -1.14 -1.74 -2.23
C MET A 216 -2.42 -1.97 -1.42
N HIS A 217 -2.60 -3.16 -0.86
CA HIS A 217 -3.67 -3.43 0.09
C HIS A 217 -3.64 -2.42 1.25
N ASP A 218 -2.49 -2.33 1.94
CA ASP A 218 -2.34 -1.51 3.13
C ASP A 218 -2.48 -0.01 2.83
N LEU A 219 -2.04 0.44 1.65
CA LEU A 219 -2.23 1.80 1.19
C LEU A 219 -3.73 2.08 0.97
N LEU A 220 -4.38 1.29 0.10
CA LEU A 220 -5.74 1.56 -0.34
C LEU A 220 -6.78 1.35 0.77
N TYR A 221 -6.52 0.44 1.72
CA TYR A 221 -7.30 0.32 2.95
C TYR A 221 -7.43 1.68 3.64
N GLY A 222 -6.32 2.40 3.73
CA GLY A 222 -6.27 3.73 4.30
C GLY A 222 -7.16 4.76 3.59
N TYR A 223 -7.21 4.71 2.26
CA TYR A 223 -8.06 5.57 1.43
C TYR A 223 -9.53 5.11 1.38
N GLY A 224 -9.88 4.05 2.11
CA GLY A 224 -11.24 3.56 2.25
C GLY A 224 -11.60 2.42 1.29
N PHE A 225 -10.63 1.72 0.71
CA PHE A 225 -10.88 0.39 0.16
C PHE A 225 -10.73 -0.65 1.28
N ASP A 226 -11.68 -0.60 2.20
CA ASP A 226 -11.79 -1.43 3.40
C ASP A 226 -12.76 -2.60 3.18
N GLU A 227 -13.05 -3.38 4.23
CA GLU A 227 -13.84 -4.59 4.09
C GLU A 227 -15.27 -4.32 3.58
N PRO A 228 -16.04 -3.34 4.11
CA PRO A 228 -17.35 -2.98 3.54
C PRO A 228 -17.31 -2.49 2.10
N ALA A 229 -16.20 -1.89 1.67
CA ALA A 229 -15.99 -1.47 0.29
C ALA A 229 -15.61 -2.62 -0.66
N GLY A 230 -15.50 -3.84 -0.14
CA GLY A 230 -15.17 -5.06 -0.88
C GLY A 230 -13.70 -5.11 -1.27
N ASN A 231 -12.81 -4.87 -0.31
CA ASN A 231 -11.39 -5.12 -0.48
C ASN A 231 -11.06 -6.63 -0.52
N PHE A 232 -9.78 -6.98 -0.64
CA PHE A 232 -9.35 -8.36 -0.83
C PHE A 232 -8.80 -8.93 0.46
N GLN A 233 -9.64 -9.62 1.24
CA GLN A 233 -9.27 -10.19 2.52
C GLN A 233 -9.88 -11.58 2.74
N THR A 234 -9.07 -12.54 3.21
CA THR A 234 -9.61 -13.83 3.64
C THR A 234 -10.50 -13.66 4.88
N ASN A 235 -10.05 -12.87 5.85
CA ASN A 235 -10.76 -12.58 7.08
C ASN A 235 -10.99 -11.06 7.20
N ASN A 236 -12.24 -10.67 7.39
CA ASN A 236 -12.67 -9.28 7.51
C ASN A 236 -12.80 -8.83 8.97
N PHE A 237 -12.43 -9.69 9.93
CA PHE A 237 -12.44 -9.38 11.37
C PHE A 237 -13.80 -8.91 11.90
N GLY A 238 -14.89 -9.30 11.23
CA GLY A 238 -16.25 -8.85 11.56
C GLY A 238 -16.55 -7.38 11.22
N ARG A 239 -15.71 -6.72 10.40
CA ARG A 239 -15.83 -5.29 10.02
C ARG A 239 -16.82 -5.03 8.88
N GLY A 240 -17.30 -6.06 8.19
CA GLY A 240 -18.26 -5.96 7.09
C GLY A 240 -17.73 -6.62 5.82
N GLY A 241 -18.44 -6.41 4.70
CA GLY A 241 -18.12 -7.05 3.41
C GLY A 241 -18.24 -8.58 3.41
N LEU A 242 -17.81 -9.18 2.32
CA LEU A 242 -17.71 -10.63 2.16
C LEU A 242 -16.23 -11.05 2.04
N GLY A 243 -15.70 -11.67 3.08
CA GLY A 243 -14.32 -12.19 3.06
C GLY A 243 -14.17 -13.50 2.27
N ASN A 244 -13.05 -14.19 2.49
CA ASN A 244 -12.57 -15.34 1.71
C ASN A 244 -12.12 -15.00 0.28
N ASP A 245 -11.72 -13.75 0.05
CA ASP A 245 -11.39 -13.23 -1.27
C ASP A 245 -10.02 -12.55 -1.35
N ALA A 246 -9.07 -13.02 -0.54
CA ALA A 246 -7.67 -12.64 -0.70
C ALA A 246 -7.20 -12.82 -2.15
N LEU A 247 -6.44 -11.85 -2.66
CA LEU A 247 -5.91 -11.87 -4.00
C LEU A 247 -5.08 -13.13 -4.25
N VAL A 248 -5.31 -13.81 -5.38
CA VAL A 248 -4.41 -14.87 -5.86
C VAL A 248 -3.51 -14.29 -6.96
N ALA A 249 -2.22 -14.10 -6.65
CA ALA A 249 -1.28 -13.47 -7.56
C ALA A 249 -0.31 -14.50 -8.16
N TYR A 250 -0.25 -14.55 -9.49
CA TYR A 250 0.60 -15.47 -10.24
C TYR A 250 1.75 -14.71 -10.90
N ALA A 251 2.99 -15.06 -10.52
CA ALA A 251 4.21 -14.56 -11.14
C ALA A 251 4.64 -15.42 -12.34
N GLN A 252 5.31 -14.79 -13.31
CA GLN A 252 5.99 -15.41 -14.43
C GLN A 252 5.15 -16.43 -15.21
N ASN A 253 3.99 -16.03 -15.74
CA ASN A 253 3.29 -16.89 -16.70
C ASN A 253 4.16 -17.06 -17.96
N PRO A 254 4.64 -18.28 -18.30
CA PRO A 254 5.53 -18.50 -19.43
C PRO A 254 4.78 -18.67 -20.76
N ASP A 255 3.45 -18.86 -20.72
CA ASP A 255 2.62 -19.09 -21.90
C ASP A 255 2.16 -17.79 -22.56
N ARG A 256 2.40 -16.65 -21.92
CA ARG A 256 2.04 -15.31 -22.39
C ARG A 256 3.16 -14.33 -22.12
N PHE A 257 3.31 -13.35 -23.02
CA PHE A 257 4.34 -12.31 -22.91
C PHE A 257 3.75 -10.92 -23.09
N ASN A 258 4.48 -9.91 -22.61
CA ASN A 258 4.26 -8.49 -22.87
C ASN A 258 2.88 -7.96 -22.46
N ASN A 259 2.35 -8.49 -21.37
CA ASN A 259 1.09 -8.02 -20.82
C ASN A 259 1.01 -8.40 -19.33
N ALA A 260 -0.02 -7.96 -18.64
CA ALA A 260 -0.49 -8.52 -17.39
C ALA A 260 -2.02 -8.47 -17.42
N TYR A 261 -2.70 -9.10 -16.47
CA TYR A 261 -4.13 -8.84 -16.29
C TYR A 261 -4.62 -9.17 -14.88
N PHE A 262 -5.69 -8.49 -14.49
CA PHE A 262 -6.41 -8.71 -13.25
C PHE A 262 -7.85 -9.11 -13.53
N ASN A 263 -8.30 -10.22 -12.95
CA ASN A 263 -9.70 -10.64 -13.01
C ASN A 263 -10.37 -10.41 -11.65
N THR A 264 -11.40 -9.57 -11.64
CA THR A 264 -12.11 -9.14 -10.43
C THR A 264 -13.53 -9.72 -10.39
N PRO A 265 -13.75 -10.85 -9.71
CA PRO A 265 -15.11 -11.29 -9.40
C PRO A 265 -15.72 -10.41 -8.27
N PRO A 266 -17.04 -10.50 -8.05
CA PRO A 266 -17.70 -9.83 -6.93
C PRO A 266 -17.07 -10.13 -5.56
N ASP A 267 -17.41 -9.29 -4.59
CA ASP A 267 -17.01 -9.44 -3.18
C ASP A 267 -17.32 -10.83 -2.64
N GLY A 268 -16.35 -11.41 -1.91
CA GLY A 268 -16.42 -12.79 -1.41
C GLY A 268 -15.89 -13.87 -2.36
N GLU A 269 -15.50 -13.50 -3.59
CA GLU A 269 -14.76 -14.38 -4.51
C GLU A 269 -13.35 -13.84 -4.75
N ALA A 270 -12.35 -14.71 -4.63
CA ALA A 270 -10.95 -14.31 -4.75
C ALA A 270 -10.62 -13.82 -6.17
N PRO A 271 -10.11 -12.57 -6.34
CA PRO A 271 -9.61 -12.11 -7.62
C PRO A 271 -8.30 -12.80 -7.95
N THR A 272 -7.92 -12.72 -9.23
CA THR A 272 -6.64 -13.25 -9.71
C THR A 272 -5.84 -12.18 -10.45
N MET A 273 -4.58 -12.00 -10.08
CA MET A 273 -3.61 -11.16 -10.80
C MET A 273 -2.61 -12.06 -11.52
N TRP A 274 -2.31 -11.72 -12.77
CA TRP A 274 -1.44 -12.51 -13.64
C TRP A 274 -0.35 -11.63 -14.22
N MET A 275 0.87 -11.90 -13.76
CA MET A 275 2.08 -11.18 -14.11
C MET A 275 2.88 -12.02 -15.12
N PHE A 276 3.32 -11.43 -16.23
CA PHE A 276 3.97 -12.13 -17.35
C PHE A 276 5.44 -11.74 -17.52
N LEU A 277 6.11 -12.45 -18.43
CA LEU A 277 7.43 -12.04 -18.88
C LEU A 277 7.32 -11.08 -20.07
N PHE A 278 8.27 -10.16 -20.19
CA PHE A 278 8.38 -9.24 -21.32
C PHE A 278 9.60 -9.58 -22.16
N ASN A 279 9.37 -9.87 -23.44
CA ASN A 279 10.40 -10.25 -24.41
C ASN A 279 10.84 -9.09 -25.32
N LEU A 280 10.68 -7.86 -24.84
CA LEU A 280 11.10 -6.63 -25.53
C LEU A 280 12.58 -6.29 -25.31
N THR A 281 13.26 -7.01 -24.41
CA THR A 281 14.69 -6.88 -24.09
C THR A 281 15.39 -8.24 -24.08
N THR A 282 16.72 -8.24 -23.94
CA THR A 282 17.52 -9.45 -23.75
C THR A 282 18.48 -9.26 -22.56
N PRO A 283 18.41 -10.08 -21.50
CA PRO A 283 17.39 -11.12 -21.25
C PRO A 283 15.96 -10.55 -21.15
N HIS A 284 14.95 -11.42 -21.14
CA HIS A 284 13.58 -11.00 -20.87
C HIS A 284 13.47 -10.28 -19.52
N ARG A 285 12.48 -9.39 -19.37
CA ARG A 285 12.20 -8.69 -18.11
C ARG A 285 10.96 -9.26 -17.44
N ASP A 286 11.00 -9.35 -16.12
CA ASP A 286 9.90 -9.81 -15.27
C ASP A 286 9.08 -8.61 -14.80
N ASP A 287 7.78 -8.57 -15.10
CA ASP A 287 6.91 -7.44 -14.76
C ASP A 287 6.54 -7.37 -13.27
N THR A 288 6.77 -8.44 -12.50
CA THR A 288 6.68 -8.39 -11.03
C THR A 288 7.72 -7.45 -10.41
N LEU A 289 8.82 -7.16 -11.14
CA LEU A 289 9.85 -6.23 -10.71
C LEU A 289 9.54 -4.78 -11.10
N ASP A 290 8.55 -4.55 -11.97
CA ASP A 290 8.08 -3.23 -12.36
C ASP A 290 6.80 -2.88 -11.60
N ARG A 291 6.98 -2.15 -10.50
CA ARG A 291 5.88 -1.71 -9.63
C ARG A 291 4.78 -1.00 -10.42
N THR A 292 5.11 -0.29 -11.50
CA THR A 292 4.10 0.45 -12.27
C THR A 292 3.08 -0.48 -12.91
N VAL A 293 3.49 -1.69 -13.31
CA VAL A 293 2.59 -2.72 -13.84
C VAL A 293 1.79 -3.36 -12.70
N VAL A 294 2.44 -3.75 -11.59
CA VAL A 294 1.75 -4.37 -10.45
C VAL A 294 0.68 -3.45 -9.84
N VAL A 295 0.97 -2.16 -9.71
CA VAL A 295 0.02 -1.15 -9.21
C VAL A 295 -1.13 -0.94 -10.19
N HIS A 296 -0.84 -0.90 -11.49
CA HIS A 296 -1.86 -0.81 -12.54
C HIS A 296 -2.84 -1.99 -12.42
N GLU A 297 -2.33 -3.23 -12.36
CA GLU A 297 -3.18 -4.41 -12.23
C GLU A 297 -3.98 -4.43 -10.93
N TYR A 298 -3.38 -4.09 -9.79
CA TYR A 298 -4.11 -4.03 -8.51
C TYR A 298 -5.26 -3.00 -8.58
N THR A 299 -5.05 -1.90 -9.32
CA THR A 299 -6.05 -0.84 -9.47
C THR A 299 -7.25 -1.27 -10.33
N HIS A 300 -7.10 -2.24 -11.24
CA HIS A 300 -8.28 -2.88 -11.85
C HIS A 300 -9.16 -3.59 -10.81
N GLY A 301 -8.55 -4.21 -9.80
CA GLY A 301 -9.25 -4.76 -8.65
C GLY A 301 -10.05 -3.69 -7.89
N LEU A 302 -9.38 -2.60 -7.51
CA LEU A 302 -9.98 -1.45 -6.84
C LEU A 302 -11.17 -0.88 -7.62
N THR A 303 -10.95 -0.54 -8.90
CA THR A 303 -11.93 0.16 -9.72
C THR A 303 -13.15 -0.71 -10.02
N ALA A 304 -12.96 -2.01 -10.24
CA ALA A 304 -14.05 -2.95 -10.47
C ALA A 304 -14.88 -3.23 -9.21
N ARG A 305 -14.28 -3.29 -8.01
CA ARG A 305 -15.03 -3.46 -6.75
C ARG A 305 -15.78 -2.20 -6.34
N LEU A 306 -15.20 -1.02 -6.54
CA LEU A 306 -15.85 0.24 -6.12
C LEU A 306 -16.94 0.70 -7.10
N THR A 307 -16.73 0.57 -8.41
CA THR A 307 -17.66 1.09 -9.42
C THR A 307 -18.94 0.28 -9.47
N GLY A 308 -20.08 0.90 -9.16
CA GLY A 308 -21.36 0.19 -9.11
C GLY A 308 -21.53 -0.70 -7.87
N GLY A 309 -20.55 -0.68 -6.96
CA GLY A 309 -20.56 -1.37 -5.68
C GLY A 309 -19.96 -2.79 -5.72
N PRO A 310 -19.52 -3.30 -4.55
CA PRO A 310 -18.68 -4.50 -4.43
C PRO A 310 -19.33 -5.80 -4.96
N ALA A 311 -20.65 -5.84 -5.04
CA ALA A 311 -21.39 -6.98 -5.59
C ALA A 311 -21.48 -7.02 -7.13
N ASN A 312 -21.06 -5.96 -7.84
CA ASN A 312 -21.21 -5.86 -9.30
C ASN A 312 -19.93 -5.36 -9.99
N THR A 313 -19.08 -6.27 -10.42
CA THR A 313 -17.79 -5.95 -11.05
C THR A 313 -17.83 -5.78 -12.56
N PHE A 314 -19.02 -5.78 -13.18
CA PHE A 314 -19.16 -5.69 -14.64
C PHE A 314 -19.19 -4.24 -15.16
N CYS A 315 -19.03 -3.25 -14.28
CA CYS A 315 -19.34 -1.85 -14.58
C CYS A 315 -18.30 -1.11 -15.42
N LEU A 316 -17.11 -1.68 -15.64
CA LEU A 316 -16.00 -1.07 -16.38
C LEU A 316 -15.49 -1.96 -17.53
N LEU A 317 -16.34 -2.82 -18.10
CA LEU A 317 -15.89 -3.83 -19.08
C LEU A 317 -16.07 -3.45 -20.55
N PHE A 318 -16.79 -2.36 -20.86
CA PHE A 318 -17.17 -2.06 -22.24
C PHE A 318 -17.02 -0.59 -22.62
N GLY A 319 -16.60 -0.36 -23.87
CA GLY A 319 -16.57 0.96 -24.50
C GLY A 319 -15.76 1.97 -23.69
N GLU A 320 -16.33 3.17 -23.52
CA GLU A 320 -15.71 4.28 -22.79
C GLU A 320 -15.39 3.91 -21.33
N SER A 321 -16.24 3.12 -20.67
CA SER A 321 -16.01 2.68 -19.27
C SER A 321 -14.80 1.76 -19.11
N ALA A 322 -14.49 0.93 -20.12
CA ALA A 322 -13.26 0.13 -20.12
C ALA A 322 -12.01 0.99 -20.26
N GLY A 323 -12.06 2.02 -21.11
CA GLY A 323 -10.99 3.01 -21.21
C GLY A 323 -10.78 3.76 -19.89
N LEU A 324 -11.85 4.11 -19.17
CA LEU A 324 -11.71 4.67 -17.82
C LEU A 324 -11.02 3.70 -16.86
N GLY A 325 -11.37 2.40 -16.91
CA GLY A 325 -10.69 1.32 -16.18
C GLY A 325 -9.17 1.37 -16.32
N GLU A 326 -8.68 1.38 -17.56
CA GLU A 326 -7.26 1.54 -17.90
C GLU A 326 -6.68 2.85 -17.36
N GLY A 327 -7.41 3.94 -17.50
CA GLY A 327 -6.93 5.27 -17.11
C GLY A 327 -6.84 5.48 -15.59
N TRP A 328 -7.74 4.90 -14.79
CA TRP A 328 -7.59 4.92 -13.33
C TRP A 328 -6.36 4.13 -12.90
N SER A 329 -6.15 2.96 -13.50
CA SER A 329 -5.01 2.10 -13.23
C SER A 329 -3.68 2.79 -13.57
N ASP A 330 -3.61 3.44 -14.72
CA ASP A 330 -2.46 4.26 -15.11
C ASP A 330 -2.26 5.47 -14.21
N PHE A 331 -3.33 6.18 -13.85
CA PHE A 331 -3.25 7.35 -12.99
C PHE A 331 -2.66 7.01 -11.62
N VAL A 332 -3.19 5.96 -10.95
CA VAL A 332 -2.68 5.52 -9.64
C VAL A 332 -1.23 5.05 -9.77
N ALA A 333 -0.92 4.26 -10.81
CA ALA A 333 0.45 3.81 -11.08
C ALA A 333 1.41 4.98 -11.36
N ALA A 334 0.95 6.05 -12.01
CA ALA A 334 1.75 7.24 -12.31
C ALA A 334 2.02 8.09 -11.07
N ILE A 335 0.98 8.47 -10.31
CA ILE A 335 1.14 9.37 -9.18
C ILE A 335 1.98 8.75 -8.05
N LEU A 336 1.93 7.43 -7.87
CA LEU A 336 2.77 6.73 -6.87
C LEU A 336 4.26 6.67 -7.26
N GLN A 337 4.63 7.09 -8.48
CA GLN A 337 6.04 7.31 -8.85
C GLN A 337 6.55 8.69 -8.43
N VAL A 338 5.65 9.66 -8.22
CA VAL A 338 6.01 11.03 -7.86
C VAL A 338 6.70 11.02 -6.49
N ARG A 339 7.86 11.67 -6.42
CA ARG A 339 8.66 11.81 -5.21
C ARG A 339 9.12 13.24 -5.09
N ASP A 340 9.16 13.75 -3.87
CA ASP A 340 9.91 14.96 -3.59
C ASP A 340 11.41 14.67 -3.75
N VAL A 341 12.06 15.35 -4.70
CA VAL A 341 13.50 15.22 -4.97
C VAL A 341 14.29 16.42 -4.43
N GLY A 342 13.66 17.29 -3.63
CA GLY A 342 14.37 18.27 -2.79
C GLY A 342 15.22 19.31 -3.51
N ASN A 343 14.88 19.71 -4.74
CA ASN A 343 15.61 20.76 -5.47
C ASN A 343 14.67 21.91 -5.86
N GLY A 344 14.70 22.98 -5.06
CA GLY A 344 13.71 24.05 -5.04
C GLY A 344 13.47 24.82 -6.34
N THR A 345 12.25 25.36 -6.46
CA THR A 345 11.89 26.77 -6.78
C THR A 345 10.47 26.97 -7.31
N ASN A 346 9.58 25.98 -7.16
CA ASN A 346 8.16 26.26 -6.94
C ASN A 346 7.83 25.89 -5.48
N SER A 347 6.73 26.38 -4.92
CA SER A 347 6.41 26.26 -3.48
C SER A 347 6.46 24.84 -2.89
N THR A 348 6.58 23.80 -3.73
CA THR A 348 6.71 22.39 -3.35
C THR A 348 8.09 21.75 -3.64
N GLY A 349 8.92 22.30 -4.52
CA GLY A 349 10.25 21.73 -4.85
C GLY A 349 10.26 20.42 -5.66
N ILE A 350 9.09 19.98 -6.17
CA ILE A 350 8.92 18.72 -6.90
C ILE A 350 8.96 18.98 -8.42
N PRO A 351 9.79 18.27 -9.20
CA PRO A 351 9.77 18.35 -10.65
C PRO A 351 8.45 17.79 -11.18
N TYR A 352 8.06 18.28 -12.34
CA TYR A 352 6.96 17.74 -13.14
C TYR A 352 7.51 16.80 -14.23
N PRO A 353 8.19 15.68 -13.89
CA PRO A 353 8.76 14.85 -14.93
C PRO A 353 7.62 14.23 -15.75
N PRO A 354 7.84 14.04 -17.05
CA PRO A 354 7.06 13.07 -17.81
C PRO A 354 7.17 11.69 -17.12
N ILE A 355 6.03 11.10 -16.76
CA ILE A 355 5.96 9.79 -16.10
C ILE A 355 5.55 8.73 -17.11
N ALA A 356 6.32 7.65 -17.17
CA ALA A 356 6.05 6.52 -18.03
C ALA A 356 5.55 5.32 -17.21
N ILE A 357 4.67 4.52 -17.81
CA ILE A 357 4.23 3.22 -17.26
C ILE A 357 4.96 2.11 -18.01
N GLY A 358 5.50 1.13 -17.28
CA GLY A 358 6.19 -0.02 -17.86
C GLY A 358 7.52 0.32 -18.55
N ALA A 359 8.21 1.39 -18.13
CA ALA A 359 9.48 1.79 -18.74
C ALA A 359 10.56 0.71 -18.59
N TYR A 360 10.60 0.03 -17.45
CA TYR A 360 11.50 -1.09 -17.24
C TYR A 360 11.10 -2.25 -18.14
N VAL A 361 9.89 -2.81 -18.02
CA VAL A 361 9.54 -4.01 -18.81
C VAL A 361 9.60 -3.82 -20.32
N SER A 362 9.35 -2.60 -20.81
CA SER A 362 9.44 -2.28 -22.24
C SER A 362 10.86 -2.06 -22.76
N GLY A 363 11.83 -1.77 -21.88
CA GLY A 363 13.16 -1.31 -22.27
C GLY A 363 13.16 0.07 -22.95
N LYS A 364 12.06 0.82 -22.86
CA LYS A 364 11.87 2.12 -23.51
C LYS A 364 11.68 3.20 -22.44
N PRO A 365 12.47 4.30 -22.46
CA PRO A 365 12.28 5.40 -21.52
C PRO A 365 10.86 6.02 -21.54
N GLY A 366 10.16 5.94 -22.68
CA GLY A 366 8.78 6.42 -22.82
C GLY A 366 7.68 5.47 -22.32
N GLY A 367 8.04 4.25 -21.92
CA GLY A 367 7.08 3.24 -21.44
C GLY A 367 6.24 2.60 -22.54
N LEU A 368 5.08 2.08 -22.12
CA LEU A 368 4.14 1.31 -22.94
C LEU A 368 3.04 2.17 -23.60
N ARG A 369 2.77 3.36 -23.08
CA ARG A 369 1.72 4.28 -23.58
C ARG A 369 2.22 5.13 -24.76
N LEU A 370 1.31 5.80 -25.47
CA LEU A 370 1.66 6.63 -26.64
C LEU A 370 2.42 7.89 -26.21
N HIS A 371 2.01 8.49 -25.09
CA HIS A 371 2.70 9.62 -24.49
C HIS A 371 2.95 9.38 -22.98
N PRO A 372 4.11 9.79 -22.44
CA PRO A 372 4.29 9.88 -21.00
C PRO A 372 3.27 10.87 -20.38
N PHE A 373 2.84 10.64 -19.14
CA PHE A 373 1.97 11.57 -18.43
C PHE A 373 2.74 12.83 -18.03
N SER A 374 2.25 13.99 -18.46
CA SER A 374 2.90 15.28 -18.22
C SER A 374 1.89 16.42 -18.22
N THR A 375 2.12 17.46 -17.42
CA THR A 375 1.36 18.71 -17.49
C THR A 375 1.80 19.61 -18.65
N ASP A 376 2.93 19.28 -19.30
CA ASP A 376 3.41 19.90 -20.53
C ASP A 376 2.69 19.30 -21.74
N ARG A 377 1.87 20.13 -22.40
CA ARG A 377 1.06 19.73 -23.57
C ARG A 377 1.88 19.50 -24.84
N THR A 378 3.18 19.82 -24.83
CA THR A 378 4.08 19.46 -25.93
C THR A 378 4.59 18.02 -25.79
N VAL A 379 4.70 17.52 -24.55
CA VAL A 379 5.07 16.13 -24.25
C VAL A 379 3.85 15.23 -24.36
N ASN A 380 2.73 15.65 -23.74
CA ASN A 380 1.47 14.92 -23.78
C ASN A 380 0.34 15.85 -24.28
N PRO A 381 0.03 15.82 -25.59
CA PRO A 381 -0.94 16.72 -26.22
C PRO A 381 -2.41 16.26 -26.11
N VAL A 382 -2.70 15.13 -25.46
CA VAL A 382 -4.04 14.51 -25.53
C VAL A 382 -5.12 15.39 -24.89
N THR A 383 -6.30 15.43 -25.53
CA THR A 383 -7.52 16.05 -25.02
C THR A 383 -8.70 15.11 -25.18
N TYR A 384 -9.83 15.40 -24.54
CA TYR A 384 -11.04 14.58 -24.61
C TYR A 384 -11.48 14.23 -26.05
N SER A 385 -11.39 15.19 -26.98
CA SER A 385 -11.72 14.97 -28.40
C SER A 385 -10.78 14.02 -29.14
N TRP A 386 -9.63 13.65 -28.56
CA TRP A 386 -8.74 12.64 -29.14
C TRP A 386 -9.37 11.24 -29.14
N LEU A 387 -10.39 10.99 -28.30
CA LEU A 387 -11.18 9.76 -28.35
C LEU A 387 -11.91 9.55 -29.70
N ASN A 388 -11.99 10.57 -30.57
CA ASN A 388 -12.47 10.43 -31.94
C ASN A 388 -11.43 9.85 -32.92
N ARG A 389 -10.17 9.72 -32.50
CA ARG A 389 -9.06 9.33 -33.38
C ARG A 389 -8.90 7.81 -33.40
N PRO A 390 -8.60 7.21 -34.57
CA PRO A 390 -8.45 5.76 -34.69
C PRO A 390 -7.43 5.15 -33.73
N GLU A 391 -6.36 5.87 -33.41
CA GLU A 391 -5.32 5.40 -32.49
C GLU A 391 -5.80 5.29 -31.04
N TYR A 392 -6.95 5.91 -30.71
CA TYR A 392 -7.55 5.99 -29.38
C TYR A 392 -8.85 5.17 -29.24
N PHE A 393 -9.16 4.32 -30.22
CA PHE A 393 -10.31 3.39 -30.12
C PHE A 393 -10.01 2.16 -29.25
N GLU A 394 -8.73 1.88 -29.04
CA GLU A 394 -8.26 0.83 -28.15
C GLU A 394 -8.29 1.33 -26.70
N ILE A 395 -8.66 0.47 -25.75
CA ILE A 395 -9.01 0.88 -24.39
C ILE A 395 -7.83 1.48 -23.61
N HIS A 396 -6.60 1.00 -23.82
CA HIS A 396 -5.43 1.53 -23.14
C HIS A 396 -5.10 2.94 -23.65
N ALA A 397 -5.24 3.17 -24.96
CA ALA A 397 -5.06 4.51 -25.54
C ALA A 397 -6.17 5.47 -25.06
N ALA A 398 -7.42 5.01 -24.97
CA ALA A 398 -8.49 5.80 -24.33
C ALA A 398 -8.18 6.10 -22.85
N GLY A 399 -7.64 5.12 -22.12
CA GLY A 399 -7.19 5.27 -20.73
C GLY A 399 -6.10 6.32 -20.55
N GLU A 400 -5.18 6.44 -21.51
CA GLU A 400 -4.17 7.51 -21.50
C GLU A 400 -4.80 8.91 -21.46
N VAL A 401 -5.93 9.13 -22.16
CA VAL A 401 -6.67 10.40 -22.12
C VAL A 401 -7.21 10.66 -20.72
N TRP A 402 -7.83 9.66 -20.11
CA TRP A 402 -8.40 9.78 -18.75
C TRP A 402 -7.32 10.00 -17.69
N ALA A 403 -6.26 9.21 -17.70
CA ALA A 403 -5.13 9.36 -16.79
C ALA A 403 -4.48 10.75 -16.95
N SER A 404 -4.35 11.26 -18.18
CA SER A 404 -3.82 12.60 -18.44
C SER A 404 -4.72 13.71 -17.89
N LEU A 405 -6.05 13.57 -17.97
CA LEU A 405 -7.01 14.48 -17.34
C LEU A 405 -6.84 14.51 -15.82
N LEU A 406 -6.78 13.35 -15.18
CA LEU A 406 -6.57 13.22 -13.73
C LEU A 406 -5.19 13.74 -13.30
N TYR A 407 -4.17 13.58 -14.12
CA TYR A 407 -2.82 14.08 -13.83
C TYR A 407 -2.78 15.61 -13.70
N GLU A 408 -3.58 16.34 -14.48
CA GLU A 408 -3.73 17.79 -14.32
C GLU A 408 -4.44 18.14 -12.99
N VAL A 409 -5.47 17.38 -12.61
CA VAL A 409 -6.17 17.57 -11.33
C VAL A 409 -5.21 17.32 -10.16
N PHE A 410 -4.44 16.24 -10.21
CA PHE A 410 -3.42 15.89 -9.22
C PHE A 410 -2.45 17.04 -8.97
N TRP A 411 -1.86 17.57 -10.05
CA TRP A 411 -0.87 18.64 -9.91
C TRP A 411 -1.48 19.96 -9.45
N ASN A 412 -2.71 20.29 -9.86
CA ASN A 412 -3.40 21.48 -9.33
C ASN A 412 -3.62 21.38 -7.82
N LEU A 413 -3.95 20.19 -7.31
CA LEU A 413 -4.10 19.95 -5.87
C LEU A 413 -2.76 20.00 -5.14
N VAL A 414 -1.69 19.41 -5.71
CA VAL A 414 -0.33 19.47 -5.17
C VAL A 414 0.20 20.91 -5.12
N ASP A 415 -0.02 21.72 -6.15
CA ASP A 415 0.38 23.12 -6.15
C ASP A 415 -0.32 23.93 -5.06
N ARG A 416 -1.59 23.62 -4.80
CA ARG A 416 -2.40 24.32 -3.78
C ARG A 416 -2.05 23.90 -2.35
N HIS A 417 -1.85 22.61 -2.12
CA HIS A 417 -1.79 22.02 -0.78
C HIS A 417 -0.42 21.43 -0.40
N GLY A 418 0.54 21.49 -1.32
CA GLY A 418 1.81 20.80 -1.15
C GLY A 418 1.69 19.30 -1.39
N PHE A 419 2.79 18.60 -1.11
CA PHE A 419 2.96 17.17 -1.29
C PHE A 419 3.42 16.53 0.00
N ASP A 420 2.89 15.35 0.32
CA ASP A 420 3.38 14.49 1.38
C ASP A 420 4.18 13.32 0.81
N ALA A 421 5.41 13.15 1.27
CA ALA A 421 6.21 11.97 0.90
C ALA A 421 5.66 10.69 1.55
N ASP A 422 4.94 10.82 2.66
CA ASP A 422 4.24 9.72 3.31
C ASP A 422 2.81 9.58 2.76
N TRP A 423 2.64 8.65 1.82
CA TRP A 423 1.34 8.34 1.23
C TRP A 423 0.35 7.71 2.22
N TRP A 424 0.80 7.28 3.41
CA TRP A 424 -0.07 6.80 4.51
C TRP A 424 -0.61 7.94 5.38
N ASN A 425 -0.15 9.18 5.20
CA ASN A 425 -0.63 10.33 5.97
C ASN A 425 -1.96 10.91 5.42
N HIS A 426 -2.95 10.04 5.14
CA HIS A 426 -4.29 10.42 4.66
C HIS A 426 -5.29 10.65 5.80
N GLY A 427 -4.86 10.56 7.05
CA GLY A 427 -5.73 10.72 8.23
C GLY A 427 -6.55 9.48 8.59
N GLY A 428 -6.56 8.41 7.79
CA GLY A 428 -7.47 7.27 8.02
C GLY A 428 -8.89 7.53 7.51
N HIS A 429 -9.67 6.47 7.30
CA HIS A 429 -11.07 6.55 6.84
C HIS A 429 -11.96 7.45 7.74
N GLU A 430 -11.60 7.59 9.03
CA GLU A 430 -12.37 8.32 10.03
C GLU A 430 -11.81 9.69 10.45
N LYS A 431 -10.56 10.04 10.11
CA LYS A 431 -9.95 11.31 10.59
C LYS A 431 -9.80 12.35 9.47
N GLY A 432 -10.92 12.99 9.16
CA GLY A 432 -10.94 14.25 8.40
C GLY A 432 -10.45 14.12 6.95
N SER A 433 -10.39 15.26 6.26
CA SER A 433 -9.93 15.32 4.87
C SER A 433 -8.40 15.39 4.83
N PRO A 434 -7.73 14.64 3.94
CA PRO A 434 -6.29 14.76 3.76
C PRO A 434 -5.88 16.22 3.49
N SER A 435 -4.79 16.67 4.12
CA SER A 435 -4.34 18.06 4.01
C SER A 435 -3.40 18.32 2.83
N GLN A 436 -2.72 17.31 2.31
CA GLN A 436 -1.74 17.43 1.23
C GLN A 436 -2.35 17.03 -0.11
N GLY A 437 -1.92 17.68 -1.18
CA GLY A 437 -2.57 17.61 -2.49
C GLY A 437 -2.52 16.24 -3.15
N ASN A 438 -1.40 15.51 -3.01
CA ASN A 438 -1.22 14.18 -3.58
C ASN A 438 -2.11 13.13 -2.90
N VAL A 439 -2.17 13.19 -1.58
CA VAL A 439 -3.00 12.32 -0.75
C VAL A 439 -4.48 12.65 -0.98
N LEU A 440 -4.84 13.94 -1.03
CA LEU A 440 -6.20 14.36 -1.38
C LEU A 440 -6.61 13.88 -2.79
N ALA A 441 -5.72 13.98 -3.78
CA ALA A 441 -6.01 13.55 -5.14
C ALA A 441 -6.34 12.04 -5.21
N LEU A 442 -5.56 11.19 -4.52
CA LEU A 442 -5.86 9.75 -4.46
C LEU A 442 -7.18 9.49 -3.71
N GLN A 443 -7.45 10.21 -2.61
CA GLN A 443 -8.72 10.10 -1.89
C GLN A 443 -9.93 10.45 -2.77
N LEU A 444 -9.85 11.53 -3.54
CA LEU A 444 -10.93 11.95 -4.43
C LEU A 444 -11.17 10.94 -5.56
N VAL A 445 -10.14 10.24 -6.01
CA VAL A 445 -10.31 9.13 -6.97
C VAL A 445 -11.06 7.96 -6.33
N VAL A 446 -10.65 7.51 -5.14
CA VAL A 446 -11.34 6.41 -4.44
C VAL A 446 -12.80 6.77 -4.14
N ASP A 447 -13.07 8.01 -3.73
CA ASP A 447 -14.42 8.49 -3.49
C ASP A 447 -15.24 8.61 -4.78
N GLY A 448 -14.63 9.13 -5.85
CA GLY A 448 -15.26 9.23 -7.16
C GLY A 448 -15.68 7.86 -7.70
N LEU A 449 -14.83 6.84 -7.53
CA LEU A 449 -15.14 5.45 -7.88
C LEU A 449 -16.36 4.91 -7.11
N LYS A 450 -16.51 5.26 -5.83
CA LYS A 450 -17.67 4.89 -5.01
C LYS A 450 -18.96 5.61 -5.43
N LEU A 451 -18.85 6.81 -6.00
CA LEU A 451 -20.00 7.66 -6.34
C LEU A 451 -20.48 7.50 -7.79
N GLN A 452 -19.59 7.11 -8.71
CA GLN A 452 -19.92 7.04 -10.12
C GLN A 452 -20.91 5.89 -10.43
N PRO A 453 -21.76 6.05 -11.47
CA PRO A 453 -22.69 5.00 -11.85
C PRO A 453 -21.97 3.80 -12.47
N CYS A 454 -22.69 2.70 -12.64
CA CYS A 454 -22.24 1.59 -13.49
C CYS A 454 -22.19 2.03 -14.96
N PHE A 455 -21.17 1.58 -15.71
CA PHE A 455 -20.88 2.02 -17.08
C PHE A 455 -20.73 3.55 -17.22
N PRO A 456 -19.85 4.19 -16.43
CA PRO A 456 -19.64 5.61 -16.52
C PRO A 456 -19.01 6.02 -17.86
N THR A 457 -19.39 7.21 -18.33
CA THR A 457 -18.67 7.98 -19.35
C THR A 457 -17.64 8.91 -18.69
N PHE A 458 -16.71 9.50 -19.45
CA PHE A 458 -15.73 10.46 -18.94
C PHE A 458 -16.43 11.64 -18.24
N LEU A 459 -17.57 12.10 -18.78
CA LEU A 459 -18.36 13.18 -18.19
C LEU A 459 -18.92 12.78 -16.81
N THR A 460 -19.50 11.59 -16.71
CA THR A 460 -20.08 11.13 -15.43
C THR A 460 -19.00 10.78 -14.40
N ALA A 461 -17.86 10.24 -14.82
CA ALA A 461 -16.71 10.01 -13.95
C ALA A 461 -16.09 11.32 -13.43
N ARG A 462 -15.96 12.33 -14.30
CA ARG A 462 -15.55 13.69 -13.91
C ARG A 462 -16.49 14.26 -12.86
N ASP A 463 -17.80 14.20 -13.12
CA ASP A 463 -18.82 14.74 -12.23
C ASP A 463 -18.83 14.00 -10.88
N ALA A 464 -18.52 12.70 -10.86
CA ALA A 464 -18.35 11.92 -9.64
C ALA A 464 -17.15 12.38 -8.80
N ILE A 465 -16.02 12.74 -9.42
CA ILE A 465 -14.85 13.31 -8.72
C ILE A 465 -15.14 14.70 -8.17
N ILE A 466 -15.87 15.54 -8.92
CA ILE A 466 -16.31 16.85 -8.43
C ILE A 466 -17.27 16.68 -7.25
N HIS A 467 -18.19 15.71 -7.33
CA HIS A 467 -19.09 15.42 -6.22
C HIS A 467 -18.34 14.87 -5.00
N ALA A 468 -17.33 14.03 -5.20
CA ALA A 468 -16.44 13.59 -4.13
C ALA A 468 -15.74 14.78 -3.46
N GLU A 469 -15.26 15.76 -4.24
CA GLU A 469 -14.62 16.96 -3.72
C GLU A 469 -15.57 17.85 -2.90
N ASP A 470 -16.80 18.03 -3.39
CA ASP A 470 -17.87 18.75 -2.70
C ASP A 470 -18.20 18.06 -1.34
N LEU A 471 -18.26 16.72 -1.31
CA LEU A 471 -18.54 15.95 -0.08
C LEU A 471 -17.37 15.93 0.90
N ARG A 472 -16.15 15.72 0.39
CA ARG A 472 -14.93 15.52 1.18
C ARG A 472 -14.39 16.82 1.74
N THR A 473 -14.44 17.90 0.97
CA THR A 473 -13.77 19.17 1.32
C THR A 473 -14.70 20.37 1.30
N HIS A 474 -16.01 20.15 1.18
CA HIS A 474 -17.02 21.19 1.12
C HIS A 474 -16.80 22.19 -0.03
N GLY A 475 -16.29 21.72 -1.18
CA GLY A 475 -16.12 22.52 -2.38
C GLY A 475 -14.92 23.47 -2.37
N THR A 476 -13.99 23.31 -1.42
CA THR A 476 -12.85 24.24 -1.23
C THR A 476 -11.78 24.14 -2.32
N ASN A 477 -11.84 23.12 -3.19
CA ASN A 477 -10.89 22.81 -4.25
C ASN A 477 -11.55 22.65 -5.62
N ARG A 478 -12.84 22.99 -5.72
CA ARG A 478 -13.66 22.83 -6.91
C ARG A 478 -13.02 23.47 -8.15
N CYS A 479 -12.39 24.63 -8.00
CA CYS A 479 -11.76 25.32 -9.12
C CYS A 479 -10.49 24.62 -9.60
N GLU A 480 -9.70 24.04 -8.72
CA GLU A 480 -8.51 23.26 -9.04
C GLU A 480 -8.90 21.99 -9.81
N VAL A 481 -9.95 21.29 -9.37
CA VAL A 481 -10.49 20.11 -10.06
C VAL A 481 -11.04 20.48 -11.44
N TRP A 482 -11.90 21.50 -11.53
CA TRP A 482 -12.46 21.94 -12.82
C TRP A 482 -11.38 22.42 -13.80
N ARG A 483 -10.39 23.20 -13.35
CA ARG A 483 -9.30 23.66 -14.20
C ARG A 483 -8.46 22.50 -14.72
N GLY A 484 -8.27 21.44 -13.94
CA GLY A 484 -7.55 20.24 -14.36
C GLY A 484 -8.25 19.56 -15.55
N PHE A 485 -9.53 19.24 -15.39
CA PHE A 485 -10.34 18.65 -16.47
C PHE A 485 -10.47 19.56 -17.70
N ALA A 486 -10.78 20.85 -17.47
CA ALA A 486 -10.95 21.82 -18.55
C ALA A 486 -9.66 22.01 -19.36
N LYS A 487 -8.47 21.96 -18.75
CA LYS A 487 -7.18 22.11 -19.45
C LYS A 487 -6.99 21.08 -20.58
N ARG A 488 -7.62 19.91 -20.47
CA ARG A 488 -7.59 18.83 -21.48
C ARG A 488 -8.95 18.57 -22.13
N GLY A 489 -9.81 19.58 -22.17
CA GLY A 489 -11.02 19.55 -23.00
C GLY A 489 -12.24 18.91 -22.35
N LEU A 490 -12.20 18.53 -21.07
CA LEU A 490 -13.35 17.98 -20.35
C LEU A 490 -14.03 19.04 -19.45
N GLY A 491 -14.10 20.28 -19.93
CA GLY A 491 -14.73 21.43 -19.26
C GLY A 491 -16.25 21.38 -19.23
N LEU A 492 -16.86 22.47 -18.75
CA LEU A 492 -18.30 22.54 -18.42
C LEU A 492 -19.22 22.13 -19.57
N ALA A 493 -18.90 22.53 -20.81
CA ALA A 493 -19.71 22.26 -21.99
C ALA A 493 -19.21 21.08 -22.84
N ALA A 494 -18.23 20.32 -22.34
CA ALA A 494 -17.73 19.13 -23.02
C ALA A 494 -18.88 18.13 -23.19
N ASN A 495 -18.96 17.49 -24.35
CA ASN A 495 -20.07 16.60 -24.66
C ASN A 495 -19.64 15.43 -25.55
N TYR A 496 -20.45 14.37 -25.50
CA TYR A 496 -20.47 13.32 -26.49
C TYR A 496 -21.82 13.40 -27.21
N SER A 497 -21.82 13.80 -28.48
CA SER A 497 -23.04 13.94 -29.27
C SER A 497 -22.84 13.41 -30.68
N GLN A 498 -23.84 12.68 -31.20
CA GLN A 498 -23.81 12.09 -32.54
C GLN A 498 -22.56 11.21 -32.82
N GLY A 499 -22.04 10.54 -31.79
CA GLY A 499 -20.85 9.69 -31.93
C GLY A 499 -19.51 10.42 -31.84
N MET A 500 -19.51 11.72 -31.52
CA MET A 500 -18.32 12.56 -31.48
C MET A 500 -18.09 13.19 -30.11
N TYR A 501 -16.86 13.09 -29.62
CA TYR A 501 -16.37 13.75 -28.41
C TYR A 501 -15.96 15.20 -28.74
N THR A 502 -16.51 16.18 -28.03
CA THR A 502 -16.22 17.61 -28.25
C THR A 502 -15.52 18.20 -27.04
N ASP A 503 -14.35 18.79 -27.27
CA ASP A 503 -13.60 19.51 -26.24
C ASP A 503 -14.36 20.76 -25.77
N ASP A 504 -14.31 21.01 -24.47
CA ASP A 504 -14.58 22.31 -23.89
C ASP A 504 -13.52 22.66 -22.86
N PHE A 505 -13.09 23.92 -22.87
CA PHE A 505 -12.03 24.41 -21.98
C PHE A 505 -12.55 25.40 -20.95
N THR A 506 -13.88 25.53 -20.80
CA THR A 506 -14.50 26.45 -19.85
C THR A 506 -14.65 25.83 -18.47
N VAL A 507 -14.65 26.68 -17.44
CA VAL A 507 -14.85 26.32 -16.03
C VAL A 507 -16.08 27.05 -15.48
N PRO A 508 -16.70 26.57 -14.38
CA PRO A 508 -17.81 27.26 -13.74
C PRO A 508 -17.47 28.71 -13.36
N THR A 509 -18.45 29.59 -13.42
CA THR A 509 -18.29 30.99 -12.97
C THR A 509 -17.89 31.05 -11.50
N GLY A 510 -16.85 31.81 -11.18
CA GLY A 510 -16.30 31.90 -9.82
C GLY A 510 -15.01 31.10 -9.64
N CYS A 511 -14.69 30.27 -10.63
CA CYS A 511 -13.34 29.87 -10.98
C CYS A 511 -12.78 30.83 -12.06
#